data_AF-A0A0M7B8I8-F1
#
_entry.id   AF-A0A0M7B8I8-F1
#
_cell.length_a   1.000
_cell.length_b   1.000
_cell.length_c   1.000
_cell.angle_alpha   90.00
_cell.angle_beta   90.00
_cell.angle_gamma   90.00
#
_symmetry.space_group_name_H-M   'P 1'
#
loop_
_entity.id
_entity.type
_entity.pdbx_description
1 polymer ?
#
loop_
_entity_poly.entity_id
_entity_poly.type
_entity_poly.pdbx_seq_one_letter_code
_entity_poly.pdbx_strand_id
1 'polypeptide(L)'
;MEWYAAKVNRRGKWQYICVTVPAEAREAVGHKQIKRSAGTADPQIAERRKHEIEAELRHEVLEAVARNRMVAPDSAYQRAVTELRLRGT
;
A
#
# COMPACT_ATOMS: atom_id res chain seq x y z
N MET A 1 3.08 7.62 -11.09
CA MET A 1 2.12 7.07 -10.13
C MET A 1 0.92 7.99 -9.91
N GLU A 2 -0.16 7.73 -10.64
CA GLU A 2 -1.44 8.42 -10.50
C GLU A 2 -2.26 7.80 -9.36
N TRP A 3 -2.75 8.64 -8.43
CA TRP A 3 -3.52 8.20 -7.28
C TRP A 3 -5.00 8.56 -7.43
N TYR A 4 -5.87 7.57 -7.24
CA TYR A 4 -7.30 7.80 -7.12
C TYR A 4 -7.66 8.17 -5.68
N ALA A 5 -8.65 9.04 -5.51
CA ALA A 5 -9.17 9.39 -4.19
C ALA A 5 -9.71 8.14 -3.47
N ALA A 6 -9.45 8.05 -2.16
CA ALA A 6 -10.02 7.01 -1.32
C ALA A 6 -11.56 7.08 -1.32
N LYS A 7 -12.20 5.93 -1.12
CA LYS A 7 -13.65 5.81 -1.01
C LYS A 7 -14.03 5.20 0.33
N VAL A 8 -15.06 5.74 0.98
CA VAL A 8 -15.71 5.12 2.14
C VAL A 8 -16.66 4.04 1.63
N ASN A 9 -16.44 2.80 2.03
CA ASN A 9 -17.28 1.66 1.70
C ASN A 9 -17.84 1.04 2.97
N ARG A 10 -19.13 0.73 2.96
CA ARG A 10 -19.79 0.03 4.06
C ARG A 10 -19.74 -1.48 3.83
N ARG A 11 -19.35 -2.24 4.85
CA ARG A 11 -19.49 -3.70 4.88
C ARG A 11 -20.18 -4.11 6.18
N GLY A 12 -21.43 -4.54 6.08
CA GLY A 12 -22.28 -4.79 7.24
C GLY A 12 -22.51 -3.50 8.03
N LYS A 13 -22.18 -3.49 9.33
CA LYS A 13 -22.26 -2.30 10.18
C LYS A 13 -21.03 -1.41 10.15
N TRP A 14 -19.93 -1.85 9.54
CA TRP A 14 -18.64 -1.17 9.64
C TRP A 14 -18.31 -0.37 8.38
N GLN A 15 -17.69 0.78 8.58
CA GLN A 15 -17.16 1.63 7.50
C GLN A 15 -15.69 1.28 7.25
N TYR A 16 -15.31 1.21 5.99
CA TYR A 16 -13.95 0.92 5.52
C TYR A 16 -13.51 2.02 4.57
N ILE A 17 -12.23 2.40 4.65
CA ILE A 17 -11.59 3.28 3.69
C ILE A 17 -10.87 2.40 2.67
N CYS A 18 -11.24 2.53 1.40
CA CYS A 18 -10.66 1.79 0.30
C CYS A 18 -9.81 2.71 -0.58
N VAL A 19 -8.58 2.31 -0.87
CA VAL A 19 -7.67 2.99 -1.80
C VAL A 19 -7.40 2.06 -2.98
N THR A 20 -7.56 2.59 -4.19
CA THR A 20 -7.19 1.86 -5.41
C THR A 20 -5.69 1.97 -5.62
N VAL A 21 -5.02 0.83 -5.78
CA VAL A 21 -3.58 0.76 -6.01
C VAL A 21 -3.29 1.16 -7.46
N PRO A 22 -2.39 2.14 -7.70
CA PRO A 22 -1.96 2.54 -9.03
C PRO A 22 -1.41 1.35 -9.82
N ALA A 23 -1.61 1.30 -11.14
CA ALA A 23 -1.24 0.16 -11.97
C ALA A 23 0.24 -0.24 -11.80
N GLU A 24 1.13 0.76 -11.75
CA GLU A 24 2.58 0.61 -11.55
C GLU A 24 2.96 -0.04 -10.21
N ALA A 25 2.10 0.06 -9.19
CA ALA A 25 2.35 -0.48 -7.84
C ALA A 25 1.70 -1.84 -7.59
N ARG A 26 0.84 -2.32 -8.50
CA ARG A 26 0.07 -3.55 -8.28
C ARG A 26 0.94 -4.79 -8.18
N GLU A 27 2.06 -4.84 -8.90
CA GLU A 27 3.00 -5.95 -8.82
C GLU A 27 3.67 -6.01 -7.44
N ALA A 28 4.05 -4.86 -6.89
CA ALA A 28 4.68 -4.77 -5.58
C ALA A 28 3.70 -5.07 -4.43
N VAL A 29 2.43 -4.67 -4.56
CA VAL A 29 1.41 -4.84 -3.51
C VAL A 29 0.65 -6.17 -3.63
N GLY A 30 0.59 -6.76 -4.83
CA GLY A 30 -0.16 -8.00 -5.11
C GLY A 30 -1.68 -7.84 -5.20
N HIS A 31 -2.22 -6.64 -4.95
CA HIS A 31 -3.65 -6.37 -4.95
C HIS A 31 -4.00 -5.10 -5.72
N LYS A 32 -5.20 -5.07 -6.32
CA LYS A 32 -5.73 -3.89 -7.04
C LYS A 32 -6.26 -2.81 -6.08
N GLN A 33 -6.66 -3.20 -4.88
CA GLN A 33 -7.23 -2.32 -3.87
C GLN A 33 -6.78 -2.77 -2.49
N ILE A 34 -6.52 -1.79 -1.63
CA ILE A 34 -6.27 -1.98 -0.21
C ILE A 34 -7.36 -1.29 0.59
N LYS A 35 -7.71 -1.87 1.73
CA LYS A 35 -8.79 -1.35 2.57
C LYS A 35 -8.46 -1.48 4.04
N ARG A 36 -8.86 -0.49 4.82
CA ARG A 36 -8.71 -0.49 6.28
C ARG A 36 -10.03 -0.07 6.93
N SER A 37 -10.34 -0.69 8.06
CA SER A 37 -11.54 -0.33 8.83
C SER A 37 -11.39 1.09 9.38
N ALA A 38 -12.43 1.90 9.28
CA ALA A 38 -12.48 3.21 9.94
C ALA A 38 -12.72 3.09 11.46
N GLY A 39 -12.95 1.88 11.97
CA GLY A 39 -13.21 1.60 13.39
C GLY A 39 -14.54 2.16 13.88
N THR A 40 -15.45 2.49 12.98
CA THR A 40 -16.75 3.08 13.29
C THR A 40 -17.84 2.55 12.34
N ALA A 41 -19.09 2.59 12.81
CA ALA A 41 -20.27 2.40 11.99
C ALA A 41 -20.76 3.71 11.35
N ASP A 42 -20.35 4.85 11.91
CA ASP A 42 -20.80 6.18 11.51
C ASP A 42 -20.05 6.67 10.27
N PRO A 43 -20.77 7.03 9.18
CA PRO A 43 -20.15 7.48 7.94
C PRO A 43 -19.49 8.86 8.05
N GLN A 44 -19.98 9.76 8.90
CA GLN A 44 -19.38 11.09 9.09
C GLN A 44 -18.05 10.97 9.83
N ILE A 45 -17.97 10.12 10.86
CA ILE A 45 -16.72 9.83 11.56
C ILE A 45 -15.74 9.13 10.61
N ALA A 46 -16.21 8.22 9.76
CA ALA A 46 -15.37 7.56 8.77
C ALA A 46 -14.81 8.55 7.73
N GLU A 47 -15.61 9.49 7.24
CA GLU A 47 -15.17 10.51 6.29
C GLU A 47 -14.14 11.46 6.94
N ARG A 48 -14.31 11.83 8.22
CA ARG A 48 -13.29 12.62 8.95
C ARG A 48 -11.96 11.88 9.07
N ARG A 49 -11.99 10.57 9.30
CA ARG A 49 -10.79 9.71 9.41
C ARG A 49 -10.21 9.29 8.06
N LYS A 50 -10.95 9.52 6.98
CA LYS A 50 -10.57 9.06 5.64
C LYS A 50 -9.18 9.52 5.24
N HIS A 51 -8.88 10.80 5.44
CA HIS A 51 -7.60 11.37 5.01
C HIS A 51 -6.40 10.76 5.75
N GLU A 52 -6.55 10.51 7.05
CA GLU A 52 -5.53 9.87 7.88
C GLU A 52 -5.29 8.42 7.42
N ILE A 53 -6.36 7.63 7.34
CA ILE A 53 -6.30 6.23 6.92
C ILE A 53 -5.81 6.11 5.47
N GLU A 54 -6.20 7.03 4.60
CA GLU A 54 -5.72 7.10 3.22
C GLU A 54 -4.22 7.36 3.17
N ALA A 55 -3.70 8.27 3.99
CA ALA A 55 -2.26 8.55 4.06
C ALA A 55 -1.48 7.31 4.50
N GLU A 56 -1.97 6.59 5.52
CA GLU A 56 -1.36 5.32 5.96
C GLU A 56 -1.37 4.26 4.86
N LEU A 57 -2.51 4.08 4.17
CA LEU A 57 -2.64 3.12 3.09
C LEU A 57 -1.72 3.46 1.91
N ARG A 58 -1.60 4.74 1.56
CA ARG A 58 -0.65 5.19 0.52
C ARG A 58 0.79 4.94 0.94
N HIS A 59 1.13 5.17 2.21
CA HIS A 59 2.47 4.90 2.73
C HIS A 59 2.82 3.41 2.60
N GLU A 60 1.91 2.51 2.99
CA GLU A 60 2.09 1.05 2.87
C GLU A 60 2.37 0.61 1.42
N VAL A 61 1.68 1.21 0.45
CA VAL A 61 1.93 0.95 -0.98
C VAL A 61 3.30 1.46 -1.41
N LEU A 62 3.68 2.67 -1.01
CA LEU A 62 4.99 3.24 -1.34
C LEU A 62 6.13 2.40 -0.74
N GLU A 63 5.97 1.92 0.49
CA GLU A 63 6.92 1.01 1.12
C GLU A 63 7.00 -0.33 0.38
N ALA A 64 5.86 -0.91 -0.01
CA ALA A 64 5.84 -2.15 -0.79
C ALA A 64 6.58 -1.97 -2.13
N VAL A 65 6.34 -0.86 -2.83
CA VAL A 65 7.04 -0.52 -4.08
C VAL A 65 8.54 -0.33 -3.84
N ALA A 66 8.93 0.38 -2.79
CA ALA A 66 10.34 0.57 -2.45
C ALA A 66 11.03 -0.77 -2.16
N ARG A 67 10.42 -1.64 -1.36
CA ARG A 67 10.94 -2.99 -1.07
C ARG A 67 11.05 -3.83 -2.33
N ASN A 68 10.01 -3.86 -3.16
CA ASN A 68 10.03 -4.61 -4.42
C ASN A 68 11.17 -4.13 -5.33
N ARG A 69 11.36 -2.81 -5.44
CA ARG A 69 12.47 -2.21 -6.20
C ARG A 69 13.85 -2.59 -5.65
N MET A 70 14.00 -2.75 -4.34
CA MET A 70 15.27 -3.19 -3.71
C MET A 70 15.53 -4.69 -3.90
N VAL A 71 14.48 -5.51 -4.07
CA VAL A 71 14.62 -6.96 -4.23
C VAL A 71 14.70 -7.37 -5.71
N ALA A 72 14.31 -6.48 -6.62
CA ALA A 72 14.42 -6.71 -8.06
C ALA A 72 15.85 -7.13 -8.45
N PRO A 73 16.01 -8.11 -9.36
CA PRO A 73 17.30 -8.74 -9.68
C PRO A 73 18.34 -7.76 -10.24
N ASP A 74 17.91 -6.66 -10.88
CA ASP A 74 18.79 -5.61 -11.39
C ASP A 74 19.02 -4.44 -10.40
N SER A 75 18.42 -4.49 -9.21
CA SER A 75 18.53 -3.40 -8.25
C SER A 75 19.97 -3.20 -7.77
N ALA A 76 20.34 -1.94 -7.50
CA ALA A 76 21.65 -1.61 -6.93
C ALA A 76 21.92 -2.39 -5.61
N TYR A 77 20.87 -2.69 -4.85
CA TYR A 77 20.95 -3.50 -3.65
C TYR A 77 21.29 -4.96 -3.94
N GLN A 78 20.61 -5.64 -4.87
CA GLN A 78 20.95 -7.01 -5.26
C GLN A 78 22.35 -7.11 -5.87
N ARG A 79 22.76 -6.10 -6.66
CA ARG A 79 24.13 -6.00 -7.16
C ARG A 79 25.14 -5.95 -6.02
N ALA A 80 24.96 -5.02 -5.08
CA ALA A 80 25.83 -4.90 -3.91
C ALA A 80 25.87 -6.19 -3.06
N VAL A 81 24.72 -6.83 -2.79
CA VAL A 81 24.64 -8.10 -2.06
C VAL A 81 25.37 -9.24 -2.78
N THR A 82 25.26 -9.28 -4.10
CA THR A 82 25.94 -10.28 -4.95
C THR A 82 27.45 -10.04 -4.96
N GLU A 83 27.88 -8.79 -5.15
CA GLU A 83 29.30 -8.40 -5.13
C GLU A 83 29.95 -8.69 -3.77
N LEU A 84 29.23 -8.43 -2.67
CA LEU A 84 29.72 -8.68 -1.31
C LEU A 84 29.60 -10.15 -0.88
N ARG A 85 29.12 -11.06 -1.75
CA ARG A 85 28.90 -12.49 -1.46
C ARG A 85 28.12 -12.75 -0.17
N LEU A 86 27.19 -11.88 0.18
CA LEU A 86 26.44 -11.95 1.43
C LEU A 86 25.32 -13.00 1.41
N ARG A 87 25.09 -13.66 0.26
CA ARG A 87 24.27 -14.88 0.21
C ARG A 87 25.14 -16.05 0.64
N GLY A 88 25.07 -16.37 1.94
CA GLY A 88 25.71 -17.56 2.50
C GLY A 88 25.26 -18.84 1.79
N THR A 89 26.22 -19.70 1.49
CA THR A 89 26.06 -21.13 1.17
C THR A 89 25.43 -21.89 2.32
#